data_AF-A0A2J7QQR9-F1
#
_entry.id   AF-A0A2J7QQR9-F1
#
_cell.length_a   1.000
_cell.length_b   1.000
_cell.length_c   1.000
_cell.angle_alpha   90.00
_cell.angle_beta   90.00
_cell.angle_gamma   90.00
#
_symmetry.space_group_name_H-M   'P 1'
#
loop_
_entity.id
_entity.type
_entity.pdbx_description
1 polymer ?
#
loop_
_entity_poly.entity_id
_entity_poly.type
_entity_poly.pdbx_seq_one_letter_code
_entity_poly.pdbx_strand_id
1 'polypeptide(L)'
;MTPVVDLHAVTSTGETALHIAARMGDRETVLTLLRHGANIMHSVSGLDPPLSHIDPSVLECFLDECIDSSDESSIQQDYMLIFDYNFLNPIKGDDENGTGKKQRYSDPEMPALNYLTRKDRLKHLLKHPVISSFLTLKWRKIRLVYLINFVFYCLFLSVLTWYSFLTGKIEDEDNQESENKSGNEDETLKQNKNDHNGNVLEHMMALTALSTLLALLVVRETFHFFMSPKAYLEHSQNWLLLVIIVTTLNVCVDDTVQIYPECTAVSLLLAWAQFVSFLGGFPAFSIHLEMLKTVAWTFLTFIICYSPLLFAFGISFYTMFRNSGSAEDEFFSSNLGMSMLKVFIMFAGEFEASDIPFEAAPLTSQLVFTVFVFLISIVLLNLLNGLAVSDAQTIRNDAKILSLSARVKLISYMEKTNSRRIHFFSVFRNMLDRKLRVFPNRKEGTVEVNGIVIKNTFLVRETVQQAISLISDRKRRSQENENKLKNESEKHLQNKLADMEKYQLDMNKQMNEIRIKLDHLDKANKETLNKLNEIFALVLQSYDK
;
A
#
# COMPACT_ATOMS: atom_id res chain seq x y z
N MET A 1 -37.10 14.38 21.04
CA MET A 1 -35.62 14.43 20.96
C MET A 1 -35.13 13.00 20.91
N THR A 2 -34.58 12.57 19.78
CA THR A 2 -33.82 11.31 19.73
C THR A 2 -32.60 11.48 20.65
N PRO A 3 -32.31 10.52 21.56
CA PRO A 3 -31.12 10.62 22.38
C PRO A 3 -29.89 10.70 21.46
N VAL A 4 -29.07 11.73 21.65
CA VAL A 4 -27.78 11.84 20.96
C VAL A 4 -26.88 10.79 21.59
N VAL A 5 -26.69 9.67 20.90
CA VAL A 5 -25.80 8.60 21.35
C VAL A 5 -24.37 9.06 21.10
N ASP A 6 -23.58 9.18 22.17
CA ASP A 6 -22.15 9.44 22.04
C ASP A 6 -21.43 8.16 21.57
N LEU A 7 -21.02 8.15 20.30
CA LEU A 7 -20.30 7.06 19.65
C LEU A 7 -18.84 6.94 20.11
N HIS A 8 -18.34 7.95 20.83
CA HIS A 8 -16.98 8.01 21.34
C HIS A 8 -16.90 7.81 22.86
N ALA A 9 -18.04 7.50 23.50
CA ALA A 9 -18.07 7.10 24.90
C ALA A 9 -17.15 5.89 25.14
N VAL A 10 -16.40 5.94 26.24
CA VAL A 10 -15.43 4.92 26.64
C VAL A 10 -15.85 4.24 27.94
N THR A 11 -15.52 2.96 28.08
CA THR A 11 -15.67 2.21 29.34
C THR A 11 -14.66 2.68 30.39
N SER A 12 -14.75 2.17 31.62
CA SER A 12 -13.75 2.36 32.67
C SER A 12 -12.34 1.87 32.28
N THR A 13 -12.26 0.95 31.31
CA THR A 13 -11.01 0.44 30.72
C THR A 13 -10.55 1.24 29.50
N GLY A 14 -11.32 2.24 29.04
CA GLY A 14 -11.01 3.07 27.88
C GLY A 14 -11.54 2.53 26.53
N GLU A 15 -12.23 1.39 26.52
CA GLU A 15 -12.75 0.77 25.29
C GLU A 15 -13.98 1.52 24.76
N THR A 16 -14.04 1.76 23.45
CA THR A 16 -15.24 2.30 22.79
C THR A 16 -16.23 1.19 22.41
N ALA A 17 -17.48 1.55 22.11
CA ALA A 17 -18.48 0.59 21.61
C ALA A 17 -17.99 -0.23 20.40
N LEU A 18 -17.17 0.37 19.53
CA LEU A 18 -16.58 -0.31 18.38
C LEU A 18 -15.55 -1.38 18.78
N HIS A 19 -14.77 -1.19 19.85
CA HIS A 19 -13.85 -2.23 20.35
C HIS A 19 -14.63 -3.48 20.75
N ILE A 20 -15.71 -3.28 21.49
CA ILE A 20 -16.54 -4.37 22.01
C ILE A 20 -17.24 -5.09 20.86
N ALA A 21 -17.89 -4.34 19.96
CA ALA A 21 -18.58 -4.92 18.80
C ALA A 21 -17.63 -5.71 17.88
N ALA A 22 -16.43 -5.16 17.62
CA ALA A 22 -15.42 -5.83 16.82
C ALA A 22 -14.90 -7.12 17.48
N ARG A 23 -14.68 -7.10 18.80
CA ARG A 23 -14.25 -8.29 19.57
C ARG A 23 -15.33 -9.38 19.61
N MET A 24 -16.60 -8.99 19.67
CA MET A 24 -17.74 -9.92 19.66
C MET A 24 -18.05 -10.47 18.26
N GLY A 25 -17.50 -9.89 17.21
CA GLY A 25 -17.74 -10.31 15.82
C GLY A 25 -19.15 -9.98 15.31
N ASP A 26 -19.88 -9.05 15.95
CA ASP A 26 -21.22 -8.68 15.53
C ASP A 26 -21.16 -7.75 14.31
N ARG A 27 -21.35 -8.36 13.13
CA ARG A 27 -21.26 -7.69 11.83
C ARG A 27 -22.17 -6.47 11.72
N GLU A 28 -23.45 -6.57 12.10
CA GLU A 28 -24.40 -5.47 11.89
C GLU A 28 -24.15 -4.31 12.86
N THR A 29 -23.79 -4.62 14.10
CA THR A 29 -23.42 -3.59 15.07
C THR A 29 -22.15 -2.86 14.63
N VAL A 30 -21.13 -3.58 14.14
CA VAL A 30 -19.91 -2.97 13.59
C VAL A 30 -20.23 -2.08 12.40
N LEU A 31 -21.00 -2.55 11.41
CA LEU A 31 -21.38 -1.73 10.25
C LEU A 31 -22.17 -0.49 10.67
N THR A 32 -23.12 -0.63 11.58
CA THR A 32 -23.93 0.48 12.08
C THR A 32 -23.05 1.53 12.77
N LEU A 33 -22.11 1.12 13.61
CA LEU A 33 -21.16 2.03 14.27
C LEU A 33 -20.25 2.73 13.25
N LEU A 34 -19.74 2.02 12.25
CA LEU A 34 -18.90 2.60 11.19
C LEU A 34 -19.67 3.61 10.33
N ARG A 35 -20.93 3.32 9.96
CA ARG A 35 -21.83 4.23 9.22
C ARG A 35 -22.06 5.55 9.95
N HIS A 36 -22.08 5.52 11.28
CA HIS A 36 -22.24 6.72 12.10
C HIS A 36 -20.90 7.42 12.42
N GLY A 37 -19.77 6.95 11.87
CA GLY A 37 -18.48 7.62 12.01
C GLY A 37 -17.68 7.23 13.26
N ALA A 38 -17.89 6.03 13.80
CA ALA A 38 -17.07 5.52 14.90
C ALA A 38 -15.56 5.51 14.54
N ASN A 39 -14.72 5.89 15.51
CA ASN A 39 -13.28 6.00 15.29
C ASN A 39 -12.60 4.62 15.24
N ILE A 40 -12.15 4.23 14.05
CA ILE A 40 -11.47 2.95 13.78
C ILE A 40 -10.08 2.83 14.42
N MET A 41 -9.44 3.96 14.78
CA MET A 41 -8.06 4.02 15.29
C MET A 41 -7.97 4.53 16.73
N HIS A 42 -9.09 4.54 17.48
CA HIS A 42 -9.04 4.90 18.89
C HIS A 42 -8.09 3.94 19.63
N SER A 43 -7.02 4.49 20.21
CA SER A 43 -5.99 3.70 20.89
C SER A 43 -6.15 3.79 22.40
N VAL A 44 -6.09 2.65 23.07
CA VAL A 44 -6.12 2.54 24.54
C VAL A 44 -4.78 1.96 24.99
N SER A 45 -4.27 2.41 26.14
CA SER A 45 -2.99 1.90 26.67
C SER A 45 -3.10 0.40 26.96
N GLY A 46 -2.32 -0.42 26.25
CA GLY A 46 -2.31 -1.88 26.41
C GLY A 46 -3.33 -2.65 25.59
N LEU A 47 -4.11 -1.98 24.72
CA LEU A 47 -5.07 -2.63 23.83
C LEU A 47 -4.87 -2.20 22.38
N ASP A 48 -5.02 -3.15 21.46
CA ASP A 48 -5.01 -2.86 20.02
C ASP A 48 -6.23 -2.02 19.61
N PRO A 49 -6.11 -1.20 18.54
CA PRO A 49 -7.24 -0.40 18.04
C PRO A 49 -8.38 -1.29 17.53
N PRO A 50 -9.64 -0.81 17.46
CA PRO A 50 -10.79 -1.60 17.00
C PRO A 50 -10.57 -2.25 15.64
N LEU A 51 -9.87 -1.55 14.75
CA LEU A 51 -9.51 -2.02 13.42
C LEU A 51 -8.77 -3.37 13.40
N SER A 52 -8.08 -3.74 14.47
CA SER A 52 -7.37 -5.03 14.58
C SER A 52 -8.33 -6.23 14.61
N HIS A 53 -9.50 -6.04 15.26
CA HIS A 53 -10.47 -7.08 15.54
C HIS A 53 -11.57 -7.16 14.48
N ILE A 54 -11.81 -6.09 13.72
CA ILE A 54 -12.81 -6.06 12.64
C ILE A 54 -12.44 -7.07 11.55
N ASP A 55 -13.40 -7.90 11.15
CA ASP A 55 -13.22 -8.84 10.05
C ASP A 55 -13.08 -8.14 8.70
N PRO A 56 -12.17 -8.59 7.82
CA PRO A 56 -11.91 -7.91 6.55
C PRO A 56 -13.12 -7.81 5.64
N SER A 57 -13.99 -8.82 5.66
CA SER A 57 -15.23 -8.85 4.86
C SER A 57 -16.28 -7.84 5.34
N VAL A 58 -16.24 -7.46 6.62
CA VAL A 58 -17.10 -6.41 7.18
C VAL A 58 -16.54 -5.04 6.79
N LEU A 59 -15.22 -4.88 6.87
CA LEU A 59 -14.55 -3.65 6.46
C LEU A 59 -14.65 -3.41 4.94
N GLU A 60 -14.53 -4.46 4.11
CA GLU A 60 -14.75 -4.38 2.66
C GLU A 60 -16.18 -3.95 2.34
N CYS A 61 -17.18 -4.54 2.99
CA CYS A 61 -18.59 -4.14 2.84
C CYS A 61 -18.80 -2.65 3.20
N PHE A 62 -18.14 -2.17 4.26
CA PHE A 62 -18.19 -0.76 4.62
C PHE A 62 -17.49 0.14 3.59
N LEU A 63 -16.34 -0.30 3.04
CA LEU A 63 -15.62 0.44 2.00
C LEU A 63 -16.43 0.48 0.68
N ASP A 64 -17.16 -0.58 0.35
CA ASP A 64 -18.10 -0.62 -0.79
C ASP A 64 -19.22 0.43 -0.63
N GLU A 65 -19.74 0.61 0.60
CA GLU A 65 -20.73 1.64 0.93
C GLU A 65 -20.16 3.06 0.82
N CYS A 66 -18.84 3.23 0.96
CA CYS A 66 -18.16 4.52 0.80
C CYS A 66 -18.03 4.97 -0.67
N ILE A 67 -18.47 4.14 -1.64
CA ILE A 67 -18.55 4.49 -3.06
C ILE A 67 -20.00 4.68 -3.45
N ASP A 68 -20.29 5.80 -4.10
CA ASP A 68 -21.59 6.06 -4.66
C ASP A 68 -21.53 6.61 -6.09
N SER A 69 -22.64 6.54 -6.79
CA SER A 69 -22.79 7.04 -8.16
C SER A 69 -24.02 7.91 -8.28
N SER A 70 -23.99 8.89 -9.19
CA SER A 70 -25.22 9.50 -9.70
C SER A 70 -26.17 8.45 -10.30
N ASP A 71 -27.46 8.79 -10.35
CA ASP A 71 -28.50 7.94 -10.95
C ASP A 71 -28.33 7.73 -12.46
N GLU A 72 -27.51 8.57 -13.10
CA GLU A 72 -27.19 8.52 -14.51
C GLU A 72 -26.47 7.25 -14.95
N SER A 73 -26.56 6.95 -16.25
CA SER A 73 -25.87 5.80 -16.85
C SER A 73 -24.36 6.00 -16.85
N SER A 74 -23.59 4.93 -16.63
CA SER A 74 -22.12 4.96 -16.63
C SER A 74 -21.49 5.41 -17.96
N ILE A 75 -22.28 5.47 -19.03
CA ILE A 75 -21.87 5.91 -20.37
C ILE A 75 -22.04 7.43 -20.53
N GLN A 76 -22.91 8.07 -19.75
CA GLN A 76 -23.22 9.49 -19.86
C GLN A 76 -22.07 10.36 -19.36
N GLN A 77 -21.90 11.53 -19.97
CA GLN A 77 -20.82 12.46 -19.61
C GLN A 77 -20.98 13.05 -18.20
N ASP A 78 -22.21 13.13 -17.71
CA ASP A 78 -22.56 13.69 -16.40
C ASP A 78 -22.52 12.63 -15.27
N TYR A 79 -22.20 11.37 -15.63
CA TYR A 79 -21.99 10.30 -14.66
C TYR A 79 -20.92 10.69 -13.64
N MET A 80 -21.33 10.74 -12.38
CA MET A 80 -20.52 11.17 -11.26
C MET A 80 -20.27 10.01 -10.31
N LEU A 81 -19.00 9.77 -10.00
CA LEU A 81 -18.56 8.90 -8.91
C LEU A 81 -18.29 9.74 -7.67
N ILE A 82 -18.77 9.28 -6.52
CA ILE A 82 -18.59 9.90 -5.21
C ILE A 82 -17.81 8.92 -4.34
N PHE A 83 -16.67 9.35 -3.82
CA PHE A 83 -15.90 8.59 -2.83
C PHE A 83 -15.98 9.31 -1.48
N ASP A 84 -16.44 8.63 -0.44
CA ASP A 84 -16.48 9.15 0.92
C ASP A 84 -15.23 8.70 1.71
N TYR A 85 -14.49 9.67 2.27
CA TYR A 85 -13.29 9.45 3.08
C TYR A 85 -13.50 9.78 4.56
N ASN A 86 -14.73 10.01 5.01
CA ASN A 86 -15.04 10.39 6.39
C ASN A 86 -14.48 9.41 7.44
N PHE A 87 -14.39 8.13 7.11
CA PHE A 87 -13.89 7.09 8.02
C PHE A 87 -12.40 7.24 8.40
N LEU A 88 -11.61 7.96 7.60
CA LEU A 88 -10.19 8.20 7.90
C LEU A 88 -9.97 9.35 8.90
N ASN A 89 -11.00 10.16 9.16
CA ASN A 89 -10.92 11.35 10.01
C ASN A 89 -12.28 11.63 10.69
N PRO A 90 -12.65 10.79 11.67
CA PRO A 90 -13.90 10.96 12.42
C PRO A 90 -13.89 12.31 13.16
N ILE A 91 -15.02 13.01 13.13
CA ILE A 91 -15.19 14.29 13.84
C ILE A 91 -15.18 13.97 15.33
N LYS A 92 -14.16 14.41 16.07
CA LYS A 92 -14.30 14.54 17.53
C LYS A 92 -15.41 15.56 17.76
N GLY A 93 -16.49 15.14 18.42
CA GLY A 93 -17.60 16.03 18.76
C GLY A 93 -17.08 17.29 19.44
N ASP A 94 -17.78 18.40 19.24
CA ASP A 94 -17.49 19.63 19.97
C ASP A 94 -17.54 19.29 21.47
N ASP A 95 -16.43 19.48 22.17
CA ASP A 95 -16.41 19.43 23.63
C ASP A 95 -17.44 20.47 24.12
N GLU A 96 -18.58 20.01 24.64
CA GLU A 96 -19.61 20.87 25.27
C GLU A 96 -19.10 21.56 26.55
N ASN A 97 -17.85 21.33 26.94
CA ASN A 97 -17.18 22.13 27.94
C ASN A 97 -16.78 23.47 27.31
N GLY A 98 -17.65 24.47 27.48
CA GLY A 98 -17.58 25.87 27.01
C GLY A 98 -16.33 26.68 27.40
N THR A 99 -15.15 26.10 27.30
CA THR A 99 -13.88 26.81 27.17
C THR A 99 -13.59 26.92 25.68
N GLY A 100 -13.69 28.13 25.12
CA GLY A 100 -13.57 28.42 23.69
C GLY A 100 -12.19 28.18 23.07
N LYS A 101 -11.52 27.07 23.37
CA LYS A 101 -10.41 26.54 22.58
C LYS A 101 -10.98 25.53 21.61
N LYS A 102 -11.34 26.00 20.41
CA LYS A 102 -11.52 25.15 19.22
C LYS A 102 -10.34 24.20 19.12
N GLN A 103 -10.46 22.97 19.61
CA GLN A 103 -9.43 21.96 19.53
C GLN A 103 -9.44 21.38 18.09
N ARG A 104 -9.16 22.26 17.12
CA ARG A 104 -8.91 21.93 15.71
C ARG A 104 -7.54 21.26 15.58
N TYR A 105 -7.35 20.11 16.20
CA TYR A 105 -6.31 19.18 15.80
C TYR A 105 -7.00 17.97 15.19
N SER A 106 -7.42 18.12 13.94
CA SER A 106 -7.81 16.99 13.09
C SER A 106 -6.64 16.01 13.09
N ASP A 107 -6.84 14.77 13.53
CA ASP A 107 -5.78 13.76 13.61
C ASP A 107 -5.19 13.50 12.19
N PRO A 108 -3.93 13.05 12.08
CA PRO A 108 -3.37 12.66 10.77
C PRO A 108 -4.21 11.52 10.16
N GLU A 109 -4.40 11.55 8.83
CA GLU A 109 -5.31 10.62 8.12
C GLU A 109 -4.61 9.27 7.80
N MET A 110 -3.27 9.28 7.72
CA MET A 110 -2.47 8.10 7.35
C MET A 110 -2.26 7.00 8.42
N PRO A 111 -2.44 7.21 9.75
CA PRO A 111 -2.25 6.14 10.74
C PRO A 111 -3.16 4.92 10.50
N ALA A 112 -4.42 5.14 10.12
CA ALA A 112 -5.35 4.06 9.80
C ALA A 112 -4.82 3.20 8.64
N LEU A 113 -4.40 3.86 7.55
CA LEU A 113 -3.84 3.18 6.40
C LEU A 113 -2.51 2.49 6.72
N ASN A 114 -1.64 3.13 7.52
CA ASN A 114 -0.37 2.54 7.95
C ASN A 114 -0.62 1.29 8.81
N TYR A 115 -1.65 1.29 9.66
CA TYR A 115 -2.06 0.10 10.42
C TYR A 115 -2.50 -1.05 9.49
N LEU A 116 -3.29 -0.75 8.44
CA LEU A 116 -3.68 -1.75 7.41
C LEU A 116 -2.45 -2.40 6.75
N THR A 117 -1.36 -1.63 6.54
CA THR A 117 -0.12 -2.19 5.94
C THR A 117 0.64 -3.14 6.86
N ARG A 118 0.47 -3.04 8.18
CA ARG A 118 1.19 -3.86 9.17
C ARG A 118 0.55 -5.23 9.38
N LYS A 119 -0.75 -5.38 9.10
CA LYS A 119 -1.50 -6.63 9.31
C LYS A 119 -1.76 -7.33 7.98
N ASP A 120 -1.17 -8.52 7.78
CA ASP A 120 -1.30 -9.27 6.52
C ASP A 120 -2.75 -9.54 6.10
N ARG A 121 -3.61 -9.84 7.08
CA ARG A 121 -5.05 -10.05 6.88
C ARG A 121 -5.75 -8.85 6.22
N LEU A 122 -5.27 -7.63 6.42
CA LEU A 122 -5.91 -6.39 5.96
C LEU A 122 -5.22 -5.77 4.72
N LYS A 123 -4.01 -6.23 4.37
CA LYS A 123 -3.23 -5.66 3.25
C LYS A 123 -3.96 -5.70 1.91
N HIS A 124 -4.78 -6.72 1.66
CA HIS A 124 -5.53 -6.85 0.40
C HIS A 124 -6.53 -5.70 0.21
N LEU A 125 -7.08 -5.13 1.29
CA LEU A 125 -8.02 -4.01 1.25
C LEU A 125 -7.38 -2.73 0.70
N LEU A 126 -6.04 -2.61 0.69
CA LEU A 126 -5.36 -1.47 0.06
C LEU A 126 -5.63 -1.38 -1.45
N LYS A 127 -5.95 -2.51 -2.12
CA LYS A 127 -6.36 -2.53 -3.53
C LYS A 127 -7.75 -1.92 -3.74
N HIS A 128 -8.55 -1.76 -2.69
CA HIS A 128 -9.92 -1.24 -2.79
C HIS A 128 -9.92 0.17 -3.42
N PRO A 129 -10.84 0.47 -4.35
CA PRO A 129 -10.80 1.71 -5.11
C PRO A 129 -10.88 2.98 -4.26
N VAL A 130 -11.57 2.97 -3.11
CA VAL A 130 -11.59 4.10 -2.15
C VAL A 130 -10.21 4.40 -1.57
N ILE A 131 -9.46 3.38 -1.17
CA ILE A 131 -8.11 3.57 -0.59
C ILE A 131 -7.13 3.96 -1.70
N SER A 132 -7.24 3.31 -2.87
CA SER A 132 -6.41 3.61 -4.03
C SER A 132 -6.60 5.04 -4.56
N SER A 133 -7.85 5.51 -4.65
CA SER A 133 -8.17 6.89 -5.05
C SER A 133 -7.63 7.90 -4.04
N PHE A 134 -7.82 7.65 -2.75
CA PHE A 134 -7.30 8.50 -1.68
C PHE A 134 -5.77 8.62 -1.72
N LEU A 135 -5.05 7.50 -1.87
CA LEU A 135 -3.60 7.49 -1.99
C LEU A 135 -3.10 8.25 -3.22
N THR A 136 -3.82 8.15 -4.35
CA THR A 136 -3.49 8.87 -5.57
C THR A 136 -3.64 10.39 -5.38
N LEU A 137 -4.70 10.82 -4.69
CA LEU A 137 -4.91 12.23 -4.37
C LEU A 137 -3.84 12.79 -3.42
N LYS A 138 -3.54 12.04 -2.35
CA LYS A 138 -2.49 12.41 -1.39
C LYS A 138 -1.13 12.50 -2.07
N TRP A 139 -0.80 11.50 -2.90
CA TRP A 139 0.42 11.52 -3.69
C TRP A 139 0.48 12.74 -4.61
N ARG A 140 -0.60 13.12 -5.30
CA ARG A 140 -0.62 14.29 -6.19
C ARG A 140 -0.29 15.61 -5.47
N LYS A 141 -0.65 15.76 -4.19
CA LYS A 141 -0.26 16.93 -3.39
C LYS A 141 1.22 16.88 -3.02
N ILE A 142 1.69 15.72 -2.56
CA ILE A 142 3.03 15.55 -2.00
C ILE A 142 4.11 15.41 -3.08
N ARG A 143 3.74 14.97 -4.29
CA ARG A 143 4.68 14.67 -5.38
C ARG A 143 5.60 15.82 -5.73
N LEU A 144 5.14 17.08 -5.60
CA LEU A 144 5.97 18.23 -5.96
C LEU A 144 7.11 18.41 -4.96
N VAL A 145 6.83 18.27 -3.67
CA VAL A 145 7.85 18.33 -2.61
C VAL A 145 8.83 17.17 -2.75
N TYR A 146 8.30 15.97 -3.04
CA TYR A 146 9.13 14.80 -3.32
C TYR A 146 10.02 15.02 -4.56
N LEU A 147 9.47 15.58 -5.65
CA LEU A 147 10.19 15.87 -6.89
C LEU A 147 11.28 16.93 -6.68
N ILE A 148 11.02 18.00 -5.93
CA ILE A 148 12.02 19.01 -5.59
C ILE A 148 13.19 18.35 -4.83
N ASN A 149 12.89 17.51 -3.84
CA ASN A 149 13.91 16.77 -3.10
C ASN A 149 14.70 15.80 -4.01
N PHE A 150 14.01 15.13 -4.92
CA PHE A 150 14.63 14.22 -5.89
C PHE A 150 15.57 14.97 -6.84
N VAL A 151 15.15 16.12 -7.37
CA VAL A 151 15.98 16.95 -8.26
C VAL A 151 17.20 17.50 -7.52
N PHE A 152 17.03 17.97 -6.29
CA PHE A 152 18.15 18.40 -5.44
C PHE A 152 19.18 17.28 -5.25
N TYR A 153 18.69 16.06 -4.97
CA TYR A 153 19.57 14.90 -4.84
C TYR A 153 20.26 14.49 -6.15
N CYS A 154 19.56 14.57 -7.29
CA CYS A 154 20.16 14.31 -8.60
C CYS A 154 21.27 15.30 -8.92
N LEU A 155 21.09 16.57 -8.54
CA LEU A 155 22.10 17.60 -8.69
C LEU A 155 23.33 17.28 -7.83
N PHE A 156 23.15 16.93 -6.55
CA PHE A 156 24.23 16.44 -5.69
C PHE A 156 24.98 15.24 -6.30
N LEU A 157 24.25 14.23 -6.78
CA LEU A 157 24.83 13.03 -7.39
C LEU A 157 25.63 13.34 -8.66
N SER A 158 25.12 14.24 -9.50
CA SER A 158 25.80 14.67 -10.72
C SER A 158 27.13 15.36 -10.41
N VAL A 159 27.15 16.24 -9.41
CA VAL A 159 28.37 16.94 -8.96
C VAL A 159 29.36 15.96 -8.32
N LEU A 160 28.91 15.01 -7.51
CA LEU A 160 29.78 13.97 -6.93
C LEU A 160 30.41 13.08 -8.02
N THR A 161 29.63 12.68 -9.01
CA THR A 161 30.13 11.88 -10.15
C THR A 161 31.12 12.68 -11.00
N TRP A 162 30.82 13.96 -11.23
CA TRP A 162 31.70 14.87 -11.97
C TRP A 162 33.02 15.11 -11.23
N TYR A 163 32.96 15.37 -9.92
CA TYR A 163 34.13 15.49 -9.06
C TYR A 163 35.02 14.25 -9.14
N SER A 164 34.44 13.05 -8.94
CA SER A 164 35.19 11.78 -9.00
C SER A 164 35.88 11.56 -10.35
N PHE A 165 35.26 11.98 -11.44
CA PHE A 165 35.85 11.88 -12.77
C PHE A 165 37.01 12.87 -12.98
N LEU A 166 36.90 14.09 -12.46
CA LEU A 166 37.98 15.08 -12.52
C LEU A 166 39.18 14.70 -11.65
N THR A 167 38.95 14.12 -10.47
CA THR A 167 40.04 13.62 -9.62
C THR A 167 40.89 12.58 -10.35
N GLY A 168 40.26 11.61 -11.01
CA GLY A 168 41.00 10.59 -11.77
C GLY A 168 41.82 11.16 -12.92
N LYS A 169 41.30 12.20 -13.60
CA LYS A 169 42.06 12.87 -14.67
C LYS A 169 43.31 13.60 -14.16
N ILE A 170 43.22 14.26 -13.01
CA ILE A 170 44.36 14.98 -12.43
C ILE A 170 45.44 13.98 -11.99
N GLU A 171 45.04 12.87 -11.36
CA GLU A 171 45.98 11.79 -10.99
C GLU A 171 46.69 11.19 -12.21
N ASP A 172 45.98 10.98 -13.32
CA ASP A 172 46.57 10.48 -14.56
C ASP A 172 47.58 11.48 -15.17
N GLU A 173 47.26 12.78 -15.14
CA GLU A 173 48.17 13.85 -15.62
C GLU A 173 49.43 13.97 -14.77
N ASP A 174 49.30 13.93 -13.43
CA ASP A 174 50.44 13.99 -12.50
C ASP A 174 51.38 12.77 -12.64
N ASN A 175 50.81 11.60 -12.91
CA ASN A 175 51.56 10.37 -13.18
C ASN A 175 52.32 10.46 -14.53
N GLN A 176 51.67 10.94 -15.59
CA GLN A 176 52.31 11.14 -16.91
C GLN A 176 53.39 12.23 -16.89
N GLU A 177 53.20 13.32 -16.15
CA GLU A 177 54.21 14.38 -16.01
C GLU A 177 55.44 13.89 -15.21
N SER A 178 55.27 12.90 -14.33
CA SER A 178 56.36 12.25 -13.61
C SER A 178 57.17 11.29 -14.50
N GLU A 179 56.55 10.60 -15.47
CA GLU A 179 57.24 9.75 -16.44
C GLU A 179 57.95 10.55 -17.56
N ASN A 180 57.37 11.68 -17.99
CA ASN A 180 57.88 12.47 -19.11
C ASN A 180 59.06 13.41 -18.78
N LYS A 181 59.51 13.48 -17.52
CA LYS A 181 60.68 14.27 -17.09
C LYS A 181 62.03 13.84 -17.70
N SER A 182 62.05 12.87 -18.62
CA SER A 182 63.23 12.40 -19.35
C SER A 182 63.38 12.93 -20.79
N GLY A 183 62.46 13.74 -21.33
CA GLY A 183 62.51 14.22 -22.72
C GLY A 183 62.35 15.74 -22.86
N ASN A 184 63.24 16.39 -23.60
CA ASN A 184 63.17 17.82 -23.94
C ASN A 184 61.98 18.12 -24.86
N GLU A 185 61.14 19.11 -24.52
CA GLU A 185 60.39 19.97 -25.46
C GLU A 185 59.72 21.16 -24.71
N ASP A 186 60.11 22.40 -25.03
CA ASP A 186 59.72 23.63 -24.29
C ASP A 186 58.36 24.23 -24.73
N GLU A 187 57.81 23.84 -25.88
CA GLU A 187 56.51 24.34 -26.38
C GLU A 187 55.32 23.45 -25.97
N THR A 188 55.49 22.13 -25.97
CA THR A 188 54.48 21.18 -25.45
C THR A 188 54.26 21.37 -23.94
N LEU A 189 55.30 21.75 -23.20
CA LEU A 189 55.23 22.03 -21.76
C LEU A 189 54.34 23.23 -21.39
N LYS A 190 54.25 24.25 -22.25
CA LYS A 190 53.40 25.44 -22.01
C LYS A 190 51.93 25.16 -22.30
N GLN A 191 51.65 24.36 -23.32
CA GLN A 191 50.28 23.95 -23.64
C GLN A 191 49.74 22.97 -22.57
N ASN A 192 50.53 21.96 -22.18
CA ASN A 192 50.18 21.05 -21.09
C ASN A 192 49.96 21.77 -19.76
N LYS A 193 50.76 22.80 -19.42
CA LYS A 193 50.55 23.60 -18.21
C LYS A 193 49.28 24.43 -18.21
N ASN A 194 48.85 24.94 -19.36
CA ASN A 194 47.60 25.69 -19.46
C ASN A 194 46.38 24.77 -19.33
N ASP A 195 46.45 23.58 -19.96
CA ASP A 195 45.40 22.57 -19.85
C ASP A 195 45.31 22.01 -18.42
N HIS A 196 46.44 21.73 -17.77
CA HIS A 196 46.50 21.30 -16.36
C HIS A 196 45.95 22.37 -15.41
N ASN A 197 46.32 23.64 -15.56
CA ASN A 197 45.75 24.72 -14.76
C ASN A 197 44.23 24.88 -14.95
N GLY A 198 43.73 24.60 -16.17
CA GLY A 198 42.30 24.54 -16.46
C GLY A 198 41.61 23.41 -15.69
N ASN A 199 42.15 22.21 -15.75
CA ASN A 199 41.64 21.03 -15.04
C ASN A 199 41.64 21.21 -13.51
N VAL A 200 42.72 21.79 -12.95
CA VAL A 200 42.82 22.11 -11.53
C VAL A 200 41.75 23.13 -11.11
N LEU A 201 41.51 24.16 -11.93
CA LEU A 201 40.45 25.14 -11.67
C LEU A 201 39.06 24.49 -11.73
N GLU A 202 38.80 23.62 -12.72
CA GLU A 202 37.55 22.86 -12.82
C GLU A 202 37.33 21.94 -11.62
N HIS A 203 38.38 21.27 -11.15
CA HIS A 203 38.33 20.42 -9.97
C HIS A 203 38.03 21.24 -8.70
N MET A 204 38.68 22.40 -8.51
CA MET A 204 38.39 23.32 -7.41
C MET A 204 36.94 23.85 -7.45
N MET A 205 36.41 24.17 -8.64
CA MET A 205 35.01 24.55 -8.80
C MET A 205 34.06 23.39 -8.46
N ALA A 206 34.41 22.16 -8.85
CA ALA A 206 33.63 20.98 -8.51
C ALA A 206 33.64 20.69 -7.00
N LEU A 207 34.78 20.82 -6.33
CA LEU A 207 34.93 20.63 -4.89
C LEU A 207 34.14 21.67 -4.09
N THR A 208 34.19 22.94 -4.50
CA THR A 208 33.40 24.02 -3.86
C THR A 208 31.90 23.82 -4.09
N ALA A 209 31.48 23.41 -5.29
CA ALA A 209 30.10 23.03 -5.57
C ALA A 209 29.65 21.81 -4.73
N LEU A 210 30.48 20.77 -4.62
CA LEU A 210 30.19 19.58 -3.82
C LEU A 210 30.05 19.94 -2.33
N SER A 211 30.97 20.74 -1.80
CA SER A 211 30.98 21.18 -0.41
C SER A 211 29.77 22.05 -0.06
N THR A 212 29.37 22.97 -0.94
CA THR A 212 28.16 23.78 -0.74
C THR A 212 26.89 22.94 -0.76
N LEU A 213 26.77 21.97 -1.68
CA LEU A 213 25.64 21.06 -1.74
C LEU A 213 25.59 20.10 -0.54
N LEU A 214 26.74 19.59 -0.11
CA LEU A 214 26.86 18.77 1.09
C LEU A 214 26.44 19.55 2.33
N ALA A 215 26.88 20.80 2.47
CA ALA A 215 26.46 21.66 3.57
C ALA A 215 24.93 21.89 3.58
N LEU A 216 24.33 22.16 2.41
CA LEU A 216 22.87 22.27 2.28
C LEU A 216 22.17 20.96 2.67
N LEU A 217 22.73 19.82 2.26
CA LEU A 217 22.18 18.50 2.58
C LEU A 217 22.27 18.19 4.07
N VAL A 218 23.38 18.54 4.74
CA VAL A 218 23.56 18.43 6.20
C VAL A 218 22.59 19.34 6.95
N VAL A 219 22.43 20.60 6.54
CA VAL A 219 21.48 21.53 7.16
C VAL A 219 20.05 21.00 7.02
N ARG A 220 19.70 20.49 5.83
CA ARG A 220 18.39 19.90 5.56
C ARG A 220 18.14 18.63 6.39
N GLU A 221 19.15 17.79 6.55
CA GLU A 221 19.05 16.54 7.29
C GLU A 221 19.00 16.76 8.80
N THR A 222 19.82 17.67 9.33
CA THR A 222 19.78 18.07 10.74
C THR A 222 18.42 18.69 11.08
N PHE A 223 17.91 19.58 10.22
CA PHE A 223 16.56 20.13 10.38
C PHE A 223 15.48 19.04 10.42
N HIS A 224 15.59 18.04 9.56
CA HIS A 224 14.67 16.90 9.54
C HIS A 224 14.73 16.07 10.82
N PHE A 225 15.95 15.75 11.30
CA PHE A 225 16.19 15.03 12.55
C PHE A 225 15.61 15.78 13.76
N PHE A 226 15.83 17.09 13.87
CA PHE A 226 15.31 17.91 14.97
C PHE A 226 13.77 17.98 14.97
N MET A 227 13.16 18.05 13.78
CA MET A 227 11.70 18.12 13.67
C MET A 227 11.01 16.79 14.01
N SER A 228 11.64 15.65 13.76
CA SER A 228 10.99 14.33 13.92
C SER A 228 11.93 13.18 14.28
N PRO A 229 12.64 13.21 15.43
CA PRO A 229 13.73 12.27 15.73
C PRO A 229 13.26 10.81 15.83
N LYS A 230 12.07 10.55 16.40
CA LYS A 230 11.52 9.18 16.49
C LYS A 230 11.16 8.60 15.12
N ALA A 231 10.55 9.40 14.25
CA ALA A 231 10.19 8.97 12.91
C ALA A 231 11.42 8.83 12.01
N TYR A 232 12.45 9.65 12.27
CA TYR A 232 13.74 9.58 11.59
C TYR A 232 14.43 8.23 11.77
N LEU A 233 14.54 7.77 13.02
CA LEU A 233 15.23 6.53 13.37
C LEU A 233 14.52 5.27 12.84
N GLU A 234 13.20 5.31 12.65
CA GLU A 234 12.39 4.19 12.14
C GLU A 234 12.59 3.94 10.64
N HIS A 235 13.06 4.92 9.86
CA HIS A 235 13.09 4.83 8.39
C HIS A 235 14.50 4.54 7.85
N SER A 236 14.67 3.35 7.27
CA SER A 236 15.97 2.83 6.76
C SER A 236 16.71 3.74 5.76
N GLN A 237 15.99 4.56 4.97
CA GLN A 237 16.64 5.45 3.99
C GLN A 237 17.44 6.58 4.63
N ASN A 238 17.09 6.99 5.85
CA ASN A 238 17.79 8.08 6.53
C ASN A 238 19.18 7.62 7.01
N TRP A 239 19.29 6.36 7.44
CA TRP A 239 20.57 5.75 7.80
C TRP A 239 21.52 5.69 6.60
N LEU A 240 21.04 5.29 5.42
CA LEU A 240 21.85 5.28 4.21
C LEU A 240 22.32 6.71 3.84
N LEU A 241 21.44 7.71 3.99
CA LEU A 241 21.79 9.11 3.75
C LEU A 241 22.85 9.64 4.73
N LEU A 242 22.78 9.26 6.01
CA LEU A 242 23.82 9.62 6.99
C LEU A 242 25.18 9.03 6.64
N VAL A 243 25.22 7.77 6.20
CA VAL A 243 26.47 7.13 5.77
C VAL A 243 27.04 7.87 4.54
N ILE A 244 26.20 8.29 3.60
CA ILE A 244 26.61 9.09 2.44
C ILE A 244 27.16 10.45 2.88
N ILE A 245 26.51 11.12 3.83
CA ILE A 245 27.00 12.41 4.37
C ILE A 245 28.40 12.24 4.98
N VAL A 246 28.59 11.23 5.83
CA VAL A 246 29.88 11.01 6.51
C VAL A 246 30.97 10.65 5.49
N THR A 247 30.68 9.75 4.56
CA THR A 247 31.65 9.35 3.52
C THR A 247 32.00 10.51 2.58
N THR A 248 31.02 11.30 2.14
CA THR A 248 31.26 12.48 1.28
C THR A 248 31.98 13.61 2.04
N LEU A 249 31.73 13.76 3.35
CA LEU A 249 32.46 14.72 4.17
C LEU A 249 33.95 14.39 4.23
N ASN A 250 34.32 13.11 4.36
CA ASN A 250 35.72 12.69 4.29
C ASN A 250 36.36 13.05 2.94
N VAL A 251 35.61 12.86 1.83
CA VAL A 251 36.06 13.24 0.48
C VAL A 251 36.30 14.76 0.35
N CYS A 252 35.48 15.61 0.97
CA CYS A 252 35.68 17.06 0.92
C CYS A 252 36.83 17.58 1.79
N VAL A 253 37.26 16.82 2.82
CA VAL A 253 38.33 17.20 3.76
C VAL A 253 39.71 16.70 3.28
N ASP A 254 39.74 15.98 2.16
CA ASP A 254 40.86 15.19 1.67
C ASP A 254 42.15 15.99 1.41
N ASP A 255 42.06 17.30 1.14
CA ASP A 255 43.21 18.23 1.08
C ASP A 255 44.10 18.21 2.34
N THR A 256 43.63 17.63 3.44
CA THR A 256 44.35 17.60 4.73
C THR A 256 44.74 16.21 5.22
N VAL A 257 44.20 15.10 4.68
CA VAL A 257 44.31 13.76 5.33
C VAL A 257 44.77 12.60 4.42
N GLN A 258 44.96 12.77 3.10
CA GLN A 258 45.35 11.67 2.20
C GLN A 258 44.42 10.44 2.31
N ILE A 259 43.10 10.67 2.28
CA ILE A 259 42.11 9.61 2.31
C ILE A 259 41.87 9.13 0.88
N TYR A 260 42.51 8.01 0.57
CA TYR A 260 42.52 7.24 -0.67
C TYR A 260 41.24 7.26 -1.56
N PRO A 261 41.41 7.03 -2.90
CA PRO A 261 40.32 6.86 -3.88
C PRO A 261 39.25 5.83 -3.48
N GLU A 262 39.58 4.92 -2.55
CA GLU A 262 38.68 3.94 -1.95
C GLU A 262 37.43 4.58 -1.32
N CYS A 263 37.57 5.67 -0.55
CA CYS A 263 36.46 6.33 0.12
C CYS A 263 35.54 7.05 -0.87
N THR A 264 36.13 7.67 -1.90
CA THR A 264 35.40 8.28 -3.01
C THR A 264 34.58 7.22 -3.76
N ALA A 265 35.19 6.07 -4.08
CA ALA A 265 34.50 4.97 -4.75
C ALA A 265 33.32 4.41 -3.93
N VAL A 266 33.51 4.19 -2.62
CA VAL A 266 32.43 3.75 -1.72
C VAL A 266 31.32 4.78 -1.62
N SER A 267 31.66 6.07 -1.47
CA SER A 267 30.67 7.16 -1.41
C SER A 267 29.83 7.23 -2.69
N LEU A 268 30.47 7.06 -3.86
CA LEU A 268 29.82 7.07 -5.16
C LEU A 268 28.85 5.88 -5.30
N LEU A 269 29.30 4.67 -4.95
CA LEU A 269 28.45 3.46 -5.00
C LEU A 269 27.21 3.61 -4.12
N LEU A 270 27.40 4.08 -2.88
CA LEU A 270 26.29 4.29 -1.94
C LEU A 270 25.34 5.39 -2.42
N ALA A 271 25.84 6.47 -3.02
CA ALA A 271 25.03 7.53 -3.59
C ALA A 271 24.16 7.03 -4.76
N TRP A 272 24.71 6.22 -5.67
CA TRP A 272 23.91 5.59 -6.73
C TRP A 272 22.90 4.57 -6.18
N ALA A 273 23.23 3.81 -5.13
CA ALA A 273 22.27 2.93 -4.46
C ALA A 273 21.10 3.70 -3.81
N GLN A 274 21.39 4.86 -3.21
CA GLN A 274 20.37 5.75 -2.67
C GLN A 274 19.52 6.40 -3.76
N PHE A 275 20.09 6.71 -4.93
CA PHE A 275 19.32 7.16 -6.11
C PHE A 275 18.28 6.14 -6.54
N VAL A 276 18.66 4.86 -6.64
CA VAL A 276 17.72 3.76 -6.93
C VAL A 276 16.62 3.68 -5.86
N SER A 277 16.98 3.87 -4.58
CA SER A 277 16.00 3.92 -3.48
C SER A 277 15.01 5.09 -3.61
N PHE A 278 15.43 6.24 -4.12
CA PHE A 278 14.53 7.37 -4.42
C PHE A 278 13.65 7.11 -5.65
N LEU A 279 14.14 6.42 -6.68
CA LEU A 279 13.28 6.01 -7.81
C LEU A 279 12.10 5.16 -7.32
N GLY A 280 12.29 4.37 -6.26
CA GLY A 280 11.26 3.53 -5.65
C GLY A 280 10.07 4.29 -5.06
N GLY A 281 10.21 5.60 -4.79
CA GLY A 281 9.09 6.43 -4.33
C GLY A 281 8.10 6.78 -5.44
N PHE A 282 8.51 6.74 -6.71
CA PHE A 282 7.64 7.08 -7.82
C PHE A 282 6.68 5.93 -8.18
N PRO A 283 5.39 6.22 -8.47
CA PRO A 283 4.40 5.23 -8.86
C PRO A 283 4.82 4.26 -9.97
N ALA A 284 5.54 4.76 -10.97
CA ALA A 284 5.91 3.98 -12.15
C ALA A 284 6.98 2.92 -11.83
N PHE A 285 7.95 3.27 -10.98
CA PHE A 285 9.09 2.40 -10.66
C PHE A 285 8.92 1.61 -9.36
N SER A 286 8.00 2.03 -8.48
CA SER A 286 7.79 1.45 -7.15
C SER A 286 7.56 -0.07 -7.19
N ILE A 287 6.79 -0.59 -8.16
CA ILE A 287 6.54 -2.03 -8.27
C ILE A 287 7.83 -2.82 -8.54
N HIS A 288 8.64 -2.36 -9.49
CA HIS A 288 9.87 -3.05 -9.91
C HIS A 288 10.95 -2.98 -8.84
N LEU A 289 11.10 -1.83 -8.19
CA LEU A 289 12.14 -1.62 -7.18
C LEU A 289 11.81 -2.28 -5.84
N GLU A 290 10.53 -2.32 -5.44
CA GLU A 290 10.11 -3.11 -4.27
C GLU A 290 10.27 -4.60 -4.51
N MET A 291 10.01 -5.09 -5.73
CA MET A 291 10.29 -6.47 -6.11
C MET A 291 11.79 -6.78 -6.01
N LEU A 292 12.65 -5.94 -6.61
CA LEU A 292 14.11 -6.10 -6.55
C LEU A 292 14.61 -6.16 -5.11
N LYS A 293 14.18 -5.22 -4.26
CA LYS A 293 14.56 -5.18 -2.84
C LYS A 293 14.14 -6.44 -2.10
N THR A 294 12.91 -6.91 -2.34
CA THR A 294 12.38 -8.10 -1.65
C THR A 294 13.15 -9.35 -2.09
N VAL A 295 13.37 -9.54 -3.40
CA VAL A 295 14.13 -10.68 -3.94
C VAL A 295 15.59 -10.65 -3.46
N ALA A 296 16.23 -9.48 -3.47
CA ALA A 296 17.61 -9.33 -2.99
C ALA A 296 17.75 -9.68 -1.49
N TRP A 297 16.80 -9.25 -0.66
CA TRP A 297 16.79 -9.59 0.76
C TRP A 297 16.59 -11.09 1.01
N THR A 298 15.67 -11.70 0.29
CA THR A 298 15.43 -13.15 0.38
C THR A 298 16.68 -13.93 -0.04
N PHE A 299 17.30 -13.55 -1.15
CA PHE A 299 18.54 -14.16 -1.62
C PHE A 299 19.69 -14.00 -0.60
N LEU A 300 19.87 -12.80 -0.04
CA LEU A 300 20.86 -12.54 1.01
C LEU A 300 20.60 -13.41 2.26
N THR A 301 19.34 -13.53 2.66
CA THR A 301 18.94 -14.38 3.81
C THR A 301 19.35 -15.83 3.58
N PHE A 302 19.15 -16.37 2.38
CA PHE A 302 19.58 -17.72 2.05
C PHE A 302 21.10 -17.86 2.02
N ILE A 303 21.84 -16.92 1.41
CA ILE A 303 23.31 -16.95 1.44
C ILE A 303 23.83 -17.01 2.88
N ILE A 304 23.24 -16.26 3.81
CA ILE A 304 23.63 -16.29 5.23
C ILE A 304 23.40 -17.68 5.83
N CYS A 305 22.28 -18.35 5.53
CA CYS A 305 22.02 -19.72 5.99
C CYS A 305 23.03 -20.74 5.45
N TYR A 306 23.52 -20.57 4.22
CA TYR A 306 24.49 -21.47 3.60
C TYR A 306 25.96 -21.02 3.80
N SER A 307 26.20 -19.86 4.38
CA SER A 307 27.53 -19.32 4.64
C SER A 307 28.45 -20.24 5.46
N PRO A 308 27.98 -21.07 6.43
CA PRO A 308 28.87 -22.00 7.14
C PRO A 308 29.51 -23.03 6.21
N LEU A 309 28.79 -23.45 5.16
CA LEU A 309 29.30 -24.40 4.18
C LEU A 309 30.37 -23.76 3.30
N LEU A 310 30.13 -22.52 2.82
CA LEU A 310 31.12 -21.75 2.08
C LEU A 310 32.38 -21.50 2.93
N PHE A 311 32.20 -21.20 4.21
CA PHE A 311 33.30 -20.99 5.15
C PHE A 311 34.13 -22.27 5.36
N ALA A 312 33.47 -23.43 5.48
CA ALA A 312 34.16 -24.72 5.61
C ALA A 312 35.01 -25.05 4.37
N PHE A 313 34.48 -24.84 3.16
CA PHE A 313 35.27 -25.02 1.93
C PHE A 313 36.40 -24.00 1.80
N GLY A 314 36.17 -22.73 2.18
CA GLY A 314 37.22 -21.70 2.17
C GLY A 314 38.40 -22.00 3.10
N ILE A 315 38.14 -22.52 4.30
CA ILE A 315 39.19 -23.01 5.20
C ILE A 315 39.86 -24.26 4.65
N SER A 316 39.08 -25.19 4.07
CA SER A 316 39.62 -26.43 3.52
C SER A 316 40.57 -26.17 2.35
N PHE A 317 40.20 -25.29 1.41
CA PHE A 317 41.05 -24.92 0.29
C PHE A 317 42.28 -24.13 0.74
N TYR A 318 42.12 -23.18 1.67
CA TYR A 318 43.26 -22.47 2.27
C TYR A 318 44.27 -23.45 2.86
N THR A 319 43.80 -24.43 3.64
CA THR A 319 44.68 -25.41 4.29
C THR A 319 45.36 -26.33 3.27
N MET A 320 44.64 -26.75 2.23
CA MET A 320 45.14 -27.70 1.24
C MET A 320 46.15 -27.07 0.27
N PHE A 321 45.94 -25.80 -0.10
CA PHE A 321 46.76 -25.08 -1.07
C PHE A 321 47.74 -24.07 -0.44
N ARG A 322 47.86 -24.03 0.89
CA ARG A 322 48.78 -23.10 1.57
C ARG A 322 50.25 -23.27 1.16
N ASN A 323 50.65 -24.49 0.82
CA ASN A 323 52.05 -24.86 0.59
C ASN A 323 52.36 -25.18 -0.88
N SER A 324 51.45 -24.89 -1.83
CA SER A 324 51.60 -25.31 -3.23
C SER A 324 52.61 -24.50 -4.04
N GLY A 325 53.09 -23.36 -3.55
CA GLY A 325 54.31 -22.69 -4.01
C GLY A 325 54.31 -22.17 -5.46
N SER A 326 53.17 -22.18 -6.14
CA SER A 326 53.00 -21.66 -7.50
C SER A 326 52.66 -20.17 -7.46
N ALA A 327 53.17 -19.39 -8.42
CA ALA A 327 52.94 -17.94 -8.48
C ALA A 327 51.47 -17.56 -8.78
N GLU A 328 50.67 -18.51 -9.28
CA GLU A 328 49.23 -18.36 -9.51
C GLU A 328 48.40 -18.71 -8.25
N ASP A 329 49.05 -19.17 -7.17
CA ASP A 329 48.42 -19.60 -5.92
C ASP A 329 48.06 -18.46 -4.97
N GLU A 330 48.31 -17.19 -5.31
CA GLU A 330 48.14 -16.09 -4.35
C GLU A 330 46.72 -16.01 -3.79
N PHE A 331 45.69 -16.36 -4.55
CA PHE A 331 44.31 -16.34 -4.05
C PHE A 331 44.06 -17.33 -2.90
N PHE A 332 44.60 -18.55 -2.96
CA PHE A 332 44.38 -19.58 -1.95
C PHE A 332 45.45 -19.64 -0.87
N SER A 333 46.67 -19.17 -1.15
CA SER A 333 47.82 -19.30 -0.26
C SER A 333 48.15 -18.03 0.53
N SER A 334 47.77 -16.83 0.04
CA SER A 334 48.18 -15.56 0.67
C SER A 334 47.55 -15.36 2.05
N ASN A 335 46.23 -15.35 2.12
CA ASN A 335 45.45 -15.02 3.30
C ASN A 335 44.14 -15.79 3.32
N LEU A 336 43.64 -16.10 4.52
CA LEU A 336 42.34 -16.73 4.68
C LEU A 336 41.21 -15.91 4.01
N GLY A 337 41.30 -14.58 4.06
CA GLY A 337 40.33 -13.69 3.41
C GLY A 337 40.30 -13.82 1.89
N MET A 338 41.46 -13.97 1.24
CA MET A 338 41.55 -14.15 -0.21
C MET A 338 41.01 -15.52 -0.64
N SER A 339 41.29 -16.57 0.14
CA SER A 339 40.71 -17.90 -0.09
C SER A 339 39.19 -17.88 0.02
N MET A 340 38.65 -17.20 1.03
CA MET A 340 37.20 -16.99 1.19
C MET A 340 36.59 -16.21 0.02
N LEU A 341 37.27 -15.17 -0.44
CA LEU A 341 36.84 -14.38 -1.59
C LEU A 341 36.84 -15.22 -2.87
N LYS A 342 37.88 -16.03 -3.11
CA LYS A 342 37.92 -16.96 -4.26
C LYS A 342 36.82 -18.01 -4.17
N VAL A 343 36.49 -18.53 -2.98
CA VAL A 343 35.33 -19.43 -2.80
C VAL A 343 34.00 -18.72 -3.09
N PHE A 344 33.87 -17.45 -2.71
CA PHE A 344 32.67 -16.67 -3.02
C PHE A 344 32.54 -16.41 -4.54
N ILE A 345 33.65 -16.12 -5.22
CA ILE A 345 33.69 -16.03 -6.69
C ILE A 345 33.27 -17.36 -7.33
N MET A 346 33.82 -18.48 -6.84
CA MET A 346 33.45 -19.81 -7.31
C MET A 346 31.98 -20.17 -7.00
N PHE A 347 31.41 -19.64 -5.92
CA PHE A 347 29.98 -19.75 -5.61
C PHE A 347 29.10 -19.02 -6.63
N ALA A 348 29.57 -17.90 -7.19
CA ALA A 348 28.89 -17.20 -8.27
C ALA A 348 28.88 -17.98 -9.60
N GLY A 349 29.69 -19.05 -9.70
CA GLY A 349 29.73 -19.95 -10.85
C GLY A 349 30.96 -19.78 -11.74
N GLU A 350 31.93 -18.96 -11.33
CA GLU A 350 33.19 -18.77 -12.06
C GLU A 350 34.22 -19.86 -11.66
N PHE A 351 34.51 -20.79 -12.58
CA PHE A 351 35.50 -21.86 -12.39
C PHE A 351 36.68 -21.68 -13.33
N GLU A 352 37.76 -21.11 -12.82
CA GLU A 352 39.06 -21.16 -13.48
C GLU A 352 39.79 -22.43 -13.05
N ALA A 353 39.49 -23.55 -13.71
CA ALA A 353 40.11 -24.84 -13.41
C ALA A 353 41.62 -24.87 -13.72
N SER A 354 42.09 -23.94 -14.56
CA SER A 354 43.51 -23.69 -14.84
C SER A 354 44.27 -23.21 -13.61
N ASP A 355 43.59 -22.51 -12.70
CA ASP A 355 44.22 -21.74 -11.62
C ASP A 355 44.23 -22.53 -10.30
N ILE A 356 43.80 -23.80 -10.33
CA ILE A 356 43.71 -24.65 -9.15
C ILE A 356 44.91 -25.59 -9.15
N PRO A 357 45.82 -25.50 -8.16
CA PRO A 357 47.03 -26.33 -8.10
C PRO A 357 46.68 -27.75 -7.63
N PHE A 358 46.09 -28.55 -8.52
CA PHE A 358 45.75 -29.94 -8.23
C PHE A 358 46.98 -30.80 -7.88
N GLU A 359 48.18 -30.36 -8.29
CA GLU A 359 49.45 -31.06 -8.08
C GLU A 359 49.85 -31.24 -6.61
N ALA A 360 49.40 -30.37 -5.71
CA ALA A 360 49.77 -30.42 -4.29
C ALA A 360 49.24 -31.67 -3.57
N ALA A 361 48.07 -32.16 -3.97
CA ALA A 361 47.46 -33.36 -3.42
C ALA A 361 46.44 -33.96 -4.42
N PRO A 362 46.91 -34.63 -5.50
CA PRO A 362 46.13 -34.87 -6.72
C PRO A 362 44.80 -35.58 -6.48
N LEU A 363 44.75 -36.54 -5.55
CA LEU A 363 43.53 -37.31 -5.32
C LEU A 363 42.56 -36.60 -4.38
N THR A 364 43.05 -35.96 -3.31
CA THR A 364 42.19 -35.27 -2.34
C THR A 364 41.71 -33.92 -2.84
N SER A 365 42.54 -33.18 -3.58
CA SER A 365 42.17 -31.87 -4.14
C SER A 365 41.09 -32.00 -5.20
N GLN A 366 41.24 -32.97 -6.11
CA GLN A 366 40.23 -33.28 -7.12
C GLN A 366 38.91 -33.76 -6.50
N LEU A 367 38.98 -34.61 -5.46
CA LEU A 367 37.79 -35.09 -4.77
C LEU A 367 37.03 -33.95 -4.06
N VAL A 368 37.73 -33.15 -3.24
CA VAL A 368 37.13 -32.02 -2.51
C VAL A 368 36.57 -30.98 -3.47
N PHE A 369 37.29 -30.68 -4.56
CA PHE A 369 36.82 -29.76 -5.60
C PHE A 369 35.58 -30.28 -6.34
N THR A 370 35.55 -31.58 -6.67
CA THR A 370 34.38 -32.20 -7.31
C THR A 370 33.15 -32.15 -6.39
N VAL A 371 33.32 -32.44 -5.11
CA VAL A 371 32.25 -32.32 -4.10
C VAL A 371 31.78 -30.88 -3.97
N PHE A 372 32.71 -29.91 -3.98
CA PHE A 372 32.39 -28.49 -3.96
C PHE A 372 31.55 -28.07 -5.18
N VAL A 373 31.96 -28.42 -6.40
CA VAL A 373 31.22 -28.10 -7.64
C VAL A 373 29.82 -28.73 -7.61
N PHE A 374 29.71 -29.99 -7.19
CA PHE A 374 28.41 -30.65 -7.07
C PHE A 374 27.51 -29.95 -6.05
N LEU A 375 28.01 -29.69 -4.84
CA LEU A 375 27.19 -29.18 -3.75
C LEU A 375 26.85 -27.68 -3.88
N ILE A 376 27.84 -26.86 -4.24
CA ILE A 376 27.71 -25.40 -4.30
C ILE A 376 27.16 -24.96 -5.66
N SER A 377 27.74 -25.45 -6.74
CA SER A 377 27.49 -24.92 -8.08
C SER A 377 26.30 -25.61 -8.75
N ILE A 378 26.15 -26.92 -8.56
CA ILE A 378 25.03 -27.67 -9.15
C ILE A 378 23.83 -27.67 -8.21
N VAL A 379 23.99 -28.03 -6.93
CA VAL A 379 22.86 -28.13 -6.01
C VAL A 379 22.44 -26.76 -5.48
N LEU A 380 23.35 -26.04 -4.83
CA LEU A 380 23.00 -24.80 -4.12
C LEU A 380 22.62 -23.66 -5.08
N LEU A 381 23.38 -23.40 -6.16
CA LEU A 381 23.05 -22.34 -7.11
C LEU A 381 21.70 -22.58 -7.81
N ASN A 382 21.42 -23.84 -8.20
CA ASN A 382 20.12 -24.18 -8.80
C ASN A 382 18.97 -24.10 -7.79
N LEU A 383 19.20 -24.45 -6.52
CA LEU A 383 18.22 -24.26 -5.45
C LEU A 383 17.93 -22.77 -5.24
N LEU A 384 18.96 -21.92 -5.15
CA LEU A 384 18.81 -20.48 -4.97
C LEU A 384 18.09 -19.83 -6.16
N ASN A 385 18.44 -20.21 -7.39
CA ASN A 385 17.75 -19.74 -8.59
C ASN A 385 16.29 -20.20 -8.63
N GLY A 386 16.02 -21.47 -8.29
CA GLY A 386 14.66 -22.02 -8.23
C GLY A 386 13.79 -21.30 -7.19
N LEU A 387 14.35 -21.05 -6.00
CA LEU A 387 13.69 -20.28 -4.94
C LEU A 387 13.47 -18.83 -5.35
N ALA A 388 14.48 -18.17 -5.91
CA ALA A 388 14.38 -16.78 -6.36
C ALA A 388 13.28 -16.61 -7.42
N VAL A 389 13.15 -17.54 -8.37
CA VAL A 389 12.09 -17.50 -9.40
C VAL A 389 10.70 -17.74 -8.79
N SER A 390 10.57 -18.73 -7.90
CA SER A 390 9.31 -19.02 -7.20
C SER A 390 8.86 -17.84 -6.33
N ASP A 391 9.78 -17.24 -5.59
CA ASP A 391 9.51 -16.08 -4.73
C ASP A 391 9.23 -14.84 -5.56
N ALA A 392 9.99 -14.58 -6.62
CA ALA A 392 9.73 -13.47 -7.54
C ALA A 392 8.33 -13.56 -8.15
N GLN A 393 7.86 -14.76 -8.49
CA GLN A 393 6.51 -14.97 -9.02
C GLN A 393 5.43 -14.71 -7.97
N THR A 394 5.62 -15.18 -6.74
CA THR A 394 4.71 -14.93 -5.62
C THR A 394 4.64 -13.43 -5.30
N ILE A 395 5.81 -12.79 -5.21
CA ILE A 395 5.94 -11.34 -5.00
C ILE A 395 5.32 -10.55 -6.15
N ARG A 396 5.43 -11.00 -7.40
CA ARG A 396 4.80 -10.35 -8.55
C ARG A 396 3.28 -10.29 -8.41
N ASN A 397 2.65 -11.37 -7.92
CA ASN A 397 1.20 -11.40 -7.70
C ASN A 397 0.76 -10.39 -6.62
N ASP A 398 1.62 -10.15 -5.63
CA ASP A 398 1.40 -9.21 -4.54
C ASP A 398 2.05 -7.83 -4.74
N ALA A 399 2.76 -7.61 -5.86
CA ALA A 399 3.61 -6.44 -6.04
C ALA A 399 2.81 -5.13 -6.01
N LYS A 400 1.55 -5.16 -6.45
CA LYS A 400 0.63 -4.01 -6.32
C LYS A 400 0.33 -3.68 -4.86
N ILE A 401 0.12 -4.69 -4.01
CA ILE A 401 -0.10 -4.49 -2.56
C ILE A 401 1.17 -3.96 -1.91
N LEU A 402 2.33 -4.54 -2.23
CA LEU A 402 3.62 -4.10 -1.71
C LEU A 402 3.94 -2.66 -2.10
N SER A 403 3.73 -2.29 -3.37
CA SER A 403 3.89 -0.92 -3.86
C SER A 403 2.92 0.07 -3.18
N LEU A 404 1.64 -0.31 -2.98
CA LEU A 404 0.68 0.50 -2.24
C LEU A 404 1.07 0.66 -0.77
N SER A 405 1.58 -0.40 -0.14
CA SER A 405 2.09 -0.40 1.23
C SER A 405 3.31 0.53 1.37
N ALA A 406 4.27 0.44 0.46
CA ALA A 406 5.42 1.34 0.39
C ALA A 406 4.97 2.80 0.23
N ARG A 407 3.99 3.07 -0.64
CA ARG A 407 3.40 4.40 -0.79
C ARG A 407 2.73 4.90 0.49
N VAL A 408 1.94 4.06 1.17
CA VAL A 408 1.32 4.42 2.46
C VAL A 408 2.39 4.80 3.48
N LYS A 409 3.46 3.99 3.60
CA LYS A 409 4.58 4.26 4.51
C LYS A 409 5.28 5.57 4.17
N LEU A 410 5.55 5.83 2.88
CA LEU A 410 6.18 7.07 2.41
C LEU A 410 5.31 8.30 2.73
N ILE A 411 4.01 8.27 2.39
CA ILE A 411 3.08 9.37 2.65
C ILE A 411 2.92 9.57 4.17
N SER A 412 2.79 8.49 4.95
CA SER A 412 2.68 8.55 6.41
C SER A 412 3.94 9.15 7.05
N TYR A 413 5.12 8.76 6.57
CA TYR A 413 6.38 9.32 7.01
C TYR A 413 6.48 10.82 6.69
N MET A 414 6.14 11.22 5.46
CA MET A 414 6.16 12.63 5.06
C MET A 414 5.12 13.48 5.82
N GLU A 415 3.97 12.93 6.18
CA GLU A 415 2.97 13.62 7.02
C GLU A 415 3.45 13.78 8.48
N LYS A 416 4.13 12.77 9.04
CA LYS A 416 4.70 12.82 10.39
C LYS A 416 5.87 13.81 10.50
N THR A 417 6.74 13.84 9.50
CA THR A 417 7.92 14.70 9.47
C THR A 417 7.55 16.17 9.26
N ASN A 418 6.60 16.47 8.38
CA ASN A 418 6.22 17.84 8.08
C ASN A 418 5.28 18.37 9.16
N SER A 419 5.89 18.82 10.25
CA SER A 419 5.22 19.38 11.41
C SER A 419 4.33 20.56 11.01
N ARG A 420 3.11 20.61 11.55
CA ARG A 420 2.07 21.65 11.31
C ARG A 420 2.48 23.08 11.67
N ARG A 421 3.71 23.28 12.16
CA ARG A 421 4.27 24.56 12.61
C ARG A 421 4.75 25.46 11.47
N ILE A 422 5.03 24.94 10.28
CA ILE A 422 5.60 25.73 9.18
C ILE A 422 4.58 25.88 8.04
N HIS A 423 4.11 27.12 7.85
CA HIS A 423 3.05 27.47 6.89
C HIS A 423 3.40 27.13 5.43
N PHE A 424 4.69 27.05 5.09
CA PHE A 424 5.21 26.63 3.78
C PHE A 424 4.71 25.22 3.39
N PHE A 425 4.50 24.34 4.37
CA PHE A 425 4.02 22.96 4.16
C PHE A 425 2.49 22.82 4.17
N SER A 426 1.74 23.89 3.89
CA SER A 426 0.27 23.85 3.74
C SER A 426 -0.22 22.80 2.72
N VAL A 427 0.65 22.35 1.82
CA VAL A 427 0.46 21.22 0.89
C VAL A 427 0.10 19.90 1.59
N PHE A 428 0.60 19.70 2.82
CA PHE A 428 0.34 18.51 3.64
C PHE A 428 -0.90 18.67 4.53
N ARG A 429 -1.63 19.79 4.45
CA ARG A 429 -2.87 19.98 5.21
C ARG A 429 -3.89 18.89 4.83
N ASN A 430 -4.64 18.42 5.84
CA ASN A 430 -5.70 17.42 5.72
C ASN A 430 -6.58 17.69 4.51
N MET A 431 -7.12 16.62 3.91
CA MET A 431 -8.00 16.79 2.77
C MET A 431 -9.29 17.45 3.27
N LEU A 432 -9.43 18.76 3.03
CA LEU A 432 -10.61 19.50 3.50
C LEU A 432 -11.90 18.95 2.91
N ASP A 433 -11.83 18.41 1.70
CA ASP A 433 -12.97 17.81 1.02
C ASP A 433 -13.03 16.32 1.37
N ARG A 434 -13.98 15.97 2.25
CA ARG A 434 -14.19 14.60 2.75
C ARG A 434 -14.86 13.70 1.72
N LYS A 435 -15.44 14.29 0.68
CA LYS A 435 -16.02 13.58 -0.46
C LYS A 435 -15.30 13.99 -1.74
N LEU A 436 -14.80 13.02 -2.49
CA LEU A 436 -14.29 13.26 -3.84
C LEU A 436 -15.39 12.98 -4.84
N ARG A 437 -15.70 13.97 -5.68
CA ARG A 437 -16.60 13.83 -6.83
C ARG A 437 -15.78 13.81 -8.12
N VAL A 438 -15.96 12.77 -8.93
CA VAL A 438 -15.23 12.57 -10.19
C VAL A 438 -16.20 12.32 -11.32
N PHE A 439 -15.94 12.91 -12.48
CA PHE A 439 -16.68 12.70 -13.72
C PHE A 439 -15.79 11.92 -14.69
N PRO A 440 -15.92 10.58 -14.78
CA PRO A 440 -15.00 9.73 -15.56
C PRO A 440 -15.00 10.03 -17.05
N ASN A 441 -16.15 10.44 -17.59
CA ASN A 441 -16.38 10.58 -19.03
C ASN A 441 -16.09 11.99 -19.55
N ARG A 442 -15.68 12.93 -18.67
CA ARG A 442 -15.25 14.28 -19.04
C ARG A 442 -13.73 14.40 -18.93
N LYS A 443 -13.09 15.03 -19.92
CA LYS A 443 -11.72 15.53 -19.78
C LYS A 443 -11.73 16.79 -18.89
N GLU A 444 -10.57 17.19 -18.37
CA GLU A 444 -10.41 18.22 -17.33
C GLU A 444 -11.35 19.43 -17.47
N GLY A 445 -11.88 19.94 -16.34
CA GLY A 445 -12.80 21.07 -16.34
C GLY A 445 -13.50 21.26 -15.00
N THR A 446 -14.30 22.31 -14.91
CA THR A 446 -15.22 22.54 -13.79
C THR A 446 -16.64 22.15 -14.20
N VAL A 447 -17.31 21.38 -13.36
CA VAL A 447 -18.70 20.96 -13.56
C VAL A 447 -19.53 21.62 -12.47
N GLU A 448 -20.55 22.38 -12.86
CA GLU A 448 -21.51 22.93 -11.91
C GLU A 448 -22.60 21.90 -11.66
N VAL A 449 -22.73 21.44 -10.41
CA VAL A 449 -23.79 20.55 -9.97
C VAL A 449 -24.54 21.23 -8.85
N ASN A 450 -25.83 21.48 -9.04
CA ASN A 450 -26.71 22.13 -8.06
C ASN A 450 -26.16 23.49 -7.54
N GLY A 451 -25.57 24.31 -8.42
CA GLY A 451 -25.00 25.61 -8.06
C GLY A 451 -23.59 25.57 -7.44
N ILE A 452 -22.98 24.38 -7.34
CA ILE A 452 -21.62 24.21 -6.81
C ILE A 452 -20.67 23.86 -7.96
N VAL A 453 -19.66 24.69 -8.16
CA VAL A 453 -18.61 24.46 -9.15
C VAL A 453 -17.59 23.44 -8.62
N ILE A 454 -17.61 22.24 -9.17
CA ILE A 454 -16.74 21.12 -8.80
C ILE A 454 -15.63 20.98 -9.84
N LYS A 455 -14.37 21.01 -9.40
CA LYS A 455 -13.23 20.74 -10.29
C LYS A 455 -13.07 19.23 -10.50
N ASN A 456 -13.21 18.77 -11.75
CA ASN A 456 -13.04 17.36 -12.06
C ASN A 456 -11.60 16.91 -11.80
N THR A 457 -11.43 15.80 -11.08
CA THR A 457 -10.11 15.26 -10.75
C THR A 457 -9.90 13.93 -11.46
N PHE A 458 -8.86 13.86 -12.28
CA PHE A 458 -8.50 12.63 -12.98
C PHE A 458 -8.01 11.55 -11.99
N LEU A 459 -8.64 10.38 -12.07
CA LEU A 459 -8.25 9.15 -11.39
C LEU A 459 -7.68 8.15 -12.39
N VAL A 460 -6.88 7.19 -11.91
CA VAL A 460 -6.38 6.09 -12.73
C VAL A 460 -7.55 5.26 -13.26
N ARG A 461 -7.54 4.92 -14.55
CA ARG A 461 -8.63 4.18 -15.21
C ARG A 461 -9.00 2.88 -14.50
N GLU A 462 -8.02 2.14 -14.01
CA GLU A 462 -8.24 0.89 -13.26
C GLU A 462 -9.11 1.13 -12.02
N THR A 463 -8.81 2.16 -11.23
CA THR A 463 -9.57 2.51 -10.02
C THR A 463 -11.01 2.91 -10.35
N VAL A 464 -11.19 3.65 -11.46
CA VAL A 464 -12.51 4.05 -11.94
C VAL A 464 -13.32 2.84 -12.40
N GLN A 465 -12.71 1.93 -13.17
CA GLN A 465 -13.38 0.72 -13.65
C GLN A 465 -13.79 -0.20 -12.49
N GLN A 466 -12.91 -0.37 -11.50
CA GLN A 466 -13.22 -1.12 -10.28
C GLN A 466 -14.37 -0.49 -9.48
N ALA A 467 -14.41 0.84 -9.36
CA ALA A 467 -15.52 1.52 -8.69
C ALA A 467 -16.85 1.34 -9.45
N ILE A 468 -16.84 1.47 -10.78
CA ILE A 468 -18.03 1.27 -11.62
C ILE A 468 -18.52 -0.19 -11.53
N SER A 469 -17.62 -1.17 -11.56
CA SER A 469 -18.01 -2.58 -11.45
C SER A 469 -18.69 -2.87 -10.10
N LEU A 470 -18.11 -2.40 -8.99
CA LEU A 470 -18.67 -2.56 -7.65
C LEU A 470 -20.07 -1.94 -7.53
N ILE A 471 -20.25 -0.72 -8.06
CA ILE A 471 -21.56 -0.06 -8.08
C ILE A 471 -22.57 -0.84 -8.92
N SER A 472 -22.16 -1.31 -10.10
CA SER A 472 -23.04 -2.08 -10.99
C SER A 472 -23.49 -3.40 -10.34
N ASP A 473 -22.58 -4.09 -9.65
CA ASP A 473 -22.89 -5.31 -8.91
C ASP A 473 -23.79 -5.04 -7.70
N ARG A 474 -23.60 -3.90 -7.01
CA ARG A 474 -24.47 -3.48 -5.91
C ARG A 474 -25.87 -3.15 -6.40
N LYS A 475 -26.01 -2.37 -7.47
CA LYS A 475 -27.31 -2.04 -8.10
C LYS A 475 -28.03 -3.32 -8.55
N ARG A 476 -27.32 -4.27 -9.18
CA ARG A 476 -27.86 -5.57 -9.56
C ARG A 476 -28.38 -6.36 -8.35
N ARG A 477 -27.59 -6.49 -7.28
CA ARG A 477 -28.00 -7.18 -6.04
C ARG A 477 -29.22 -6.53 -5.38
N SER A 478 -29.30 -5.20 -5.36
CA SER A 478 -30.46 -4.48 -4.84
C SER A 478 -31.73 -4.79 -5.64
N GLN A 479 -31.65 -4.75 -6.97
CA GLN A 479 -32.76 -5.10 -7.87
C GLN A 479 -33.20 -6.57 -7.72
N GLU A 480 -32.25 -7.51 -7.60
CA GLU A 480 -32.57 -8.92 -7.34
C GLU A 480 -33.31 -9.11 -6.01
N ASN A 481 -32.89 -8.41 -4.95
CA ASN A 481 -33.54 -8.48 -3.64
C ASN A 481 -34.94 -7.84 -3.65
N GLU A 482 -35.11 -6.69 -4.31
CA GLU A 482 -36.42 -6.07 -4.49
C GLU A 482 -37.37 -6.97 -5.28
N ASN A 483 -36.90 -7.60 -6.34
CA ASN A 483 -37.69 -8.53 -7.14
C ASN A 483 -38.08 -9.78 -6.34
N LYS A 484 -37.17 -10.32 -5.52
CA LYS A 484 -37.50 -11.43 -4.59
C LYS A 484 -38.58 -11.02 -3.60
N LEU A 485 -38.45 -9.85 -2.97
CA LEU A 485 -39.42 -9.36 -2.00
C LEU A 485 -40.80 -9.14 -2.66
N LYS A 486 -40.83 -8.58 -3.88
CA LYS A 486 -42.06 -8.45 -4.68
C LYS A 486 -42.68 -9.82 -4.96
N ASN A 487 -41.90 -10.78 -5.46
CA ASN A 487 -42.40 -12.13 -5.75
C ASN A 487 -42.93 -12.85 -4.50
N GLU A 488 -42.27 -12.69 -3.34
CA GLU A 488 -42.74 -13.24 -2.07
C GLU A 488 -44.05 -12.58 -1.62
N SER A 489 -44.13 -11.25 -1.75
CA SER A 489 -45.35 -10.51 -1.42
C SER A 489 -46.53 -10.87 -2.33
N GLU A 490 -46.28 -11.07 -3.63
CA GLU A 490 -47.26 -11.50 -4.63
C GLU A 490 -47.74 -12.93 -4.33
N LYS A 491 -46.83 -13.85 -4.00
CA LYS A 491 -47.17 -15.22 -3.60
C LYS A 491 -48.03 -15.24 -2.33
N HIS A 492 -47.69 -14.42 -1.33
CA HIS A 492 -48.48 -14.30 -0.12
C HIS A 492 -49.88 -13.71 -0.40
N LEU A 493 -49.98 -12.74 -1.31
CA LEU A 493 -51.25 -12.17 -1.73
C LEU A 493 -52.12 -13.17 -2.49
N GLN A 494 -51.52 -13.96 -3.40
CA GLN A 494 -52.21 -15.04 -4.12
C GLN A 494 -52.75 -16.11 -3.17
N ASN A 495 -51.99 -16.51 -2.16
CA ASN A 495 -52.45 -17.46 -1.15
C ASN A 495 -53.66 -16.90 -0.37
N LYS A 496 -53.62 -15.63 0.05
CA LYS A 496 -54.77 -14.99 0.72
C LYS A 496 -56.00 -14.88 -0.18
N LEU A 497 -55.81 -14.61 -1.47
CA LEU A 497 -56.90 -14.58 -2.45
C LEU A 497 -57.54 -15.97 -2.58
N ALA A 498 -56.74 -17.03 -2.72
CA ALA A 498 -57.24 -18.40 -2.78
C ALA A 498 -58.01 -18.81 -1.51
N ASP A 499 -57.53 -18.41 -0.33
CA ASP A 499 -58.24 -18.62 0.92
C ASP A 499 -59.59 -17.87 0.94
N MET A 500 -59.63 -16.61 0.52
CA MET A 500 -60.87 -15.84 0.42
C MET A 500 -61.86 -16.43 -0.59
N GLU A 501 -61.40 -16.89 -1.75
CA GLU A 501 -62.25 -17.58 -2.74
C GLU A 501 -62.87 -18.85 -2.15
N LYS A 502 -62.09 -19.61 -1.37
CA LYS A 502 -62.59 -20.78 -0.65
C LYS A 502 -63.64 -20.42 0.39
N TYR A 503 -63.44 -19.34 1.15
CA TYR A 503 -64.45 -18.83 2.09
C TYR A 503 -65.73 -18.36 1.39
N GLN A 504 -65.61 -17.66 0.25
CA GLN A 504 -66.77 -17.26 -0.55
C GLN A 504 -67.55 -18.47 -1.07
N LEU A 505 -66.85 -19.51 -1.54
CA LEU A 505 -67.47 -20.73 -2.01
C LEU A 505 -68.26 -21.43 -0.89
N ASP A 506 -67.68 -21.52 0.31
CA ASP A 506 -68.35 -22.12 1.47
C ASP A 506 -69.57 -21.31 1.93
N MET A 507 -69.43 -19.97 2.00
CA MET A 507 -70.55 -19.06 2.27
C MET A 507 -71.69 -19.21 1.25
N ASN A 508 -71.37 -19.28 -0.04
CA ASN A 508 -72.37 -19.47 -1.10
C ASN A 508 -73.09 -20.82 -0.96
N LYS A 509 -72.37 -21.87 -0.55
CA LYS A 509 -72.96 -23.17 -0.26
C LYS A 509 -73.92 -23.09 0.94
N GLN A 510 -73.52 -22.46 2.03
CA GLN A 510 -74.36 -22.26 3.21
C GLN A 510 -75.62 -21.43 2.88
N MET A 511 -75.47 -20.35 2.11
CA MET A 511 -76.59 -19.52 1.65
C MET A 511 -77.58 -20.30 0.79
N ASN A 512 -77.11 -21.18 -0.09
CA ASN A 512 -77.98 -22.05 -0.88
C ASN A 512 -78.74 -23.05 0.01
N GLU A 513 -78.09 -23.64 1.01
CA GLU A 513 -78.78 -24.52 1.98
C GLU A 513 -79.87 -23.78 2.76
N ILE A 514 -79.59 -22.54 3.21
CA ILE A 514 -80.58 -21.70 3.89
C ILE A 514 -81.75 -21.39 2.95
N ARG A 515 -81.48 -21.03 1.69
CA ARG A 515 -82.51 -20.73 0.70
C ARG A 515 -83.45 -21.92 0.48
N ILE A 516 -82.89 -23.12 0.35
CA ILE A 516 -83.68 -24.36 0.23
C ILE A 516 -84.58 -24.56 1.45
N LYS A 517 -84.05 -24.38 2.67
CA LYS A 517 -84.85 -24.48 3.90
C LYS A 517 -85.97 -23.44 3.97
N LEU A 518 -85.72 -22.22 3.48
CA LEU A 518 -86.71 -21.15 3.43
C LEU A 518 -87.86 -21.48 2.46
N ASP A 519 -87.54 -22.02 1.29
CA ASP A 519 -88.54 -22.47 0.30
C ASP A 519 -89.41 -23.63 0.87
N HIS A 520 -88.82 -24.54 1.64
CA HIS A 520 -89.56 -25.58 2.35
C HIS A 520 -90.51 -25.01 3.41
N LEU A 521 -90.07 -24.00 4.17
CA LEU A 521 -90.91 -23.30 5.15
C LEU A 521 -92.06 -22.55 4.47
N ASP A 522 -91.81 -21.84 3.36
CA ASP A 522 -92.86 -21.11 2.63
C ASP A 522 -93.92 -22.06 2.06
N LYS A 523 -93.50 -23.22 1.55
CA LYS A 523 -94.43 -24.29 1.13
C LYS A 523 -95.27 -24.80 2.30
N ALA A 524 -94.64 -25.11 3.44
CA ALA A 524 -95.36 -25.56 4.63
C ALA A 524 -96.35 -24.50 5.13
N ASN A 525 -95.97 -23.22 5.08
CA ASN A 525 -96.80 -22.10 5.54
C ASN A 525 -98.01 -21.85 4.61
N LYS A 526 -97.85 -22.02 3.29
CA LYS A 526 -98.97 -22.03 2.36
C LYS A 526 -99.93 -23.20 2.61
N GLU A 527 -99.39 -24.37 2.93
CA GLU A 527 -100.19 -25.55 3.23
C GLU A 527 -101.00 -25.39 4.53
N THR A 528 -100.40 -24.82 5.58
CA THR A 528 -101.11 -24.49 6.82
C THR A 528 -102.16 -23.40 6.61
N LEU A 529 -101.87 -22.37 5.81
CA LEU A 529 -102.85 -21.33 5.47
C LEU A 529 -104.05 -21.90 4.70
N ASN A 530 -103.80 -22.81 3.75
CA ASN A 530 -104.86 -23.50 3.02
C ASN A 530 -105.73 -24.33 3.97
N LYS A 531 -105.12 -25.11 4.87
CA LYS A 531 -105.86 -25.87 5.90
C LYS A 531 -106.65 -24.95 6.83
N LEU A 532 -106.11 -23.79 7.20
CA LEU A 532 -106.79 -22.81 8.04
C LEU A 532 -108.02 -22.23 7.35
N ASN A 533 -107.89 -21.87 6.07
CA ASN A 533 -109.01 -21.39 5.25
C ASN A 533 -110.10 -22.46 5.08
N GLU A 534 -109.71 -23.74 4.95
CA GLU A 534 -110.63 -24.87 4.86
C GLU A 534 -111.41 -25.06 6.19
N ILE A 535 -110.74 -24.96 7.33
CA ILE A 535 -111.39 -24.94 8.65
C ILE A 535 -112.32 -23.74 8.79
N PHE A 536 -111.90 -22.55 8.37
CA PHE A 536 -112.71 -21.33 8.45
C PHE A 536 -114.00 -21.46 7.61
N ALA A 537 -113.91 -22.08 6.43
CA ALA A 537 -115.06 -22.39 5.59
C ALA A 537 -116.03 -23.39 6.26
N LEU A 538 -115.50 -24.42 6.94
CA LEU A 538 -116.31 -25.37 7.71
C LEU A 538 -117.00 -24.72 8.91
N VAL A 539 -116.33 -23.80 9.61
CA VAL A 539 -116.91 -23.05 10.73
C VAL A 539 -118.03 -22.11 10.25
N LEU A 540 -117.84 -21.42 9.13
CA LEU A 540 -118.88 -20.57 8.54
C LEU A 540 -120.11 -21.39 8.10
N GLN A 541 -119.93 -22.60 7.57
CA GLN A 541 -121.06 -23.50 7.27
C GLN A 541 -121.81 -24.00 8.52
N SER A 542 -121.21 -23.97 9.70
CA SER A 542 -121.85 -24.38 10.95
C SER A 542 -122.69 -23.28 11.62
N TYR A 543 -122.52 -22.02 11.21
CA TYR A 543 -123.25 -20.85 11.76
C TYR A 543 -124.56 -20.52 11.03
N ASP A 544 -124.79 -21.12 9.85
CA ASP A 544 -126.00 -20.94 9.02
C ASP A 544 -127.08 -22.03 9.26
N LYS A 545 -127.00 -22.74 10.38
CA LYS A 545 -128.03 -23.66 10.91
C LYS A 545 -128.40 -23.26 12.32
#